data_AF-A0A8T5PFN8-F1
#
_entry.id   AF-A0A8T5PFN8-F1
#
_cell.length_a   1.000
_cell.length_b   1.000
_cell.length_c   1.000
_cell.angle_alpha   90.00
_cell.angle_beta   90.00
_cell.angle_gamma   90.00
#
_symmetry.space_group_name_H-M   'P 1'
#
loop_
_entity.id
_entity.type
_entity.pdbx_description
1 polymer ?
#
loop_
_entity_poly.entity_id
_entity_poly.type
_entity_poly.pdbx_seq_one_letter_code
_entity_poly.pdbx_strand_id
1 'polypeptide(L)'
;MAVDKRTEMIIQEIVRRINRTDDRLRILEQRIKVMDSSLSSLEASSIKQTNELKDKSLAIEAKIKIMSEKLDKIENLVEKLNENLKNYAKRSDIKEIEEMFSLLNPIKNEFVTRKELLEILREEKT
;
A
#
# COMPACT_ATOMS: atom_id res chain seq x y z
N MET A 1 0.29 -24.05 88.09
CA MET A 1 -0.62 -23.08 87.44
C MET A 1 0.04 -22.20 86.37
N ALA A 2 1.34 -21.84 86.44
CA ALA A 2 1.98 -20.97 85.44
C ALA A 2 2.21 -21.62 84.06
N VAL A 3 2.41 -22.95 84.00
CA VAL A 3 2.66 -23.70 82.75
C VAL A 3 1.41 -23.71 81.85
N ASP A 4 0.22 -23.77 82.45
CA ASP A 4 -1.06 -23.85 81.76
C ASP A 4 -1.38 -22.56 81.00
N LYS A 5 -1.15 -21.42 81.65
CA LYS A 5 -1.33 -20.07 81.06
C LYS A 5 -0.38 -19.81 79.88
N ARG A 6 0.85 -20.37 79.92
CA ARG A 6 1.82 -20.24 78.83
C ARG A 6 1.38 -21.05 77.61
N THR A 7 0.89 -22.27 77.83
CA THR A 7 0.35 -23.12 76.76
C THR A 7 -0.89 -22.48 76.13
N GLU A 8 -1.78 -21.92 76.94
CA GLU A 8 -2.96 -21.20 76.47
C GLU A 8 -2.61 -19.98 75.61
N MET A 9 -1.63 -19.17 76.03
CA MET A 9 -1.13 -18.04 75.23
C MET A 9 -0.54 -18.47 73.88
N ILE A 10 0.20 -19.59 73.85
CA ILE A 10 0.76 -20.15 72.61
C ILE A 10 -0.37 -20.60 71.68
N ILE A 11 -1.37 -21.31 72.20
CA ILE A 11 -2.53 -21.75 71.41
C ILE A 11 -3.29 -20.56 70.83
N GLN A 12 -3.54 -19.52 71.64
CA GLN A 12 -4.20 -18.30 71.16
C GLN A 12 -3.42 -17.62 70.03
N GLU A 13 -2.10 -17.54 70.15
CA GLU A 13 -1.26 -16.95 69.10
C GLU A 13 -1.23 -17.80 67.82
N ILE A 14 -1.21 -19.14 67.95
CA ILE A 14 -1.33 -20.06 66.81
C ILE A 14 -2.69 -19.86 66.12
N VAL A 15 -3.79 -19.82 66.87
CA VAL A 15 -5.14 -19.60 66.31
C VAL A 15 -5.21 -18.26 65.58
N ARG A 16 -4.66 -17.18 66.17
CA ARG A 16 -4.59 -15.87 65.49
C ARG A 16 -3.80 -15.92 64.19
N ARG A 17 -2.68 -16.66 64.15
CA ARG A 17 -1.87 -16.82 62.94
C ARG A 17 -2.57 -17.65 61.87
N ILE A 18 -3.29 -18.71 62.28
CA ILE A 18 -4.11 -19.52 61.37
C ILE A 18 -5.20 -18.65 60.76
N ASN A 19 -5.96 -17.90 61.57
CA ASN A 19 -7.02 -17.03 61.06
C ASN A 19 -6.50 -15.98 60.08
N ARG A 20 -5.35 -15.34 60.38
CA ARG A 20 -4.72 -14.40 59.44
C ARG A 20 -4.28 -15.07 58.14
N THR A 21 -3.83 -16.32 58.21
CA THR A 21 -3.43 -17.08 57.01
C THR A 21 -4.67 -17.43 56.18
N ASP A 22 -5.76 -17.83 56.83
CA ASP A 22 -7.03 -18.16 56.18
C ASP A 22 -7.63 -16.94 55.47
N ASP A 23 -7.63 -15.78 56.12
CA ASP A 23 -8.04 -14.52 55.51
C ASP A 23 -7.20 -14.17 54.27
N ARG A 24 -5.88 -14.38 54.35
CA ARG A 24 -4.97 -14.15 53.22
C ARG A 24 -5.24 -15.14 52.07
N LEU A 25 -5.48 -16.41 52.37
CA LEU A 25 -5.83 -17.42 51.37
C LEU A 25 -7.13 -17.04 50.66
N ARG A 26 -8.16 -16.63 51.41
CA ARG A 26 -9.43 -16.18 50.84
C ARG A 26 -9.28 -15.01 49.87
N ILE A 27 -8.45 -14.03 50.23
CA ILE A 27 -8.15 -12.88 49.34
C ILE A 27 -7.42 -13.35 48.08
N LEU A 28 -6.48 -14.27 48.20
CA LEU A 28 -5.76 -14.82 47.06
C LEU A 28 -6.69 -15.59 46.12
N GLU A 29 -7.58 -16.43 46.65
CA GLU A 29 -8.59 -17.14 45.86
C GLU A 29 -9.52 -16.20 45.10
N GLN A 30 -9.96 -15.12 45.75
CA GLN A 30 -10.77 -14.09 45.09
C GLN A 30 -10.00 -13.41 43.95
N ARG A 31 -8.72 -13.06 44.19
CA ARG A 31 -7.86 -12.47 43.16
C ARG A 31 -7.64 -13.40 41.99
N ILE A 32 -7.41 -14.70 42.25
CA ILE A 32 -7.25 -15.72 41.20
C ILE A 32 -8.53 -15.80 40.35
N LYS A 33 -9.71 -15.86 40.96
CA LYS A 33 -10.99 -15.86 40.22
C LYS A 33 -11.17 -14.62 39.33
N VAL A 34 -10.79 -13.44 39.84
CA VAL A 34 -10.84 -12.20 39.04
C VAL A 34 -9.83 -12.26 37.89
N MET A 35 -8.61 -12.77 38.12
CA MET A 35 -7.62 -12.96 37.08
C MET A 35 -8.09 -13.93 36.00
N ASP A 36 -8.66 -15.08 36.37
CA ASP A 36 -9.18 -16.08 35.43
C ASP A 36 -10.29 -15.48 34.54
N SER A 37 -11.20 -14.70 35.14
CA SER A 37 -12.24 -14.00 34.37
C SER A 37 -11.66 -12.97 33.40
N SER A 38 -10.63 -12.24 33.83
CA SER A 38 -9.94 -11.24 33.01
C SER A 38 -9.19 -11.89 31.85
N LEU A 39 -8.49 -13.00 32.11
CA LEU A 39 -7.80 -13.80 31.10
C LEU A 39 -8.79 -14.35 30.08
N SER A 40 -9.90 -14.94 30.53
CA SER A 40 -10.95 -15.45 29.62
C SER A 40 -11.50 -14.34 28.72
N SER A 41 -11.71 -13.13 29.26
CA SER A 41 -12.17 -11.98 28.48
C SER A 41 -11.13 -11.50 27.47
N LEU A 42 -9.84 -11.54 27.84
CA LEU A 42 -8.73 -11.15 26.99
C LEU A 42 -8.56 -12.15 25.84
N GLU A 43 -8.63 -13.44 26.12
CA GLU A 43 -8.60 -14.50 25.12
C GLU A 43 -9.75 -14.35 24.11
N ALA A 44 -10.98 -14.15 24.59
CA ALA A 44 -12.14 -13.93 23.73
C ALA A 44 -11.98 -12.68 22.84
N SER A 45 -11.49 -11.58 23.41
CA SER A 45 -11.19 -10.35 22.67
C SER A 45 -10.09 -10.56 21.63
N SER A 46 -9.03 -11.28 21.99
CA SER A 46 -7.92 -11.60 21.10
C SER A 46 -8.38 -12.44 19.91
N ILE A 47 -9.15 -13.51 20.16
CA ILE A 47 -9.72 -14.36 19.09
C ILE A 47 -10.60 -13.52 18.15
N LYS A 48 -11.44 -12.64 18.71
CA LYS A 48 -12.29 -11.75 17.91
C LYS A 48 -11.46 -10.83 17.01
N GLN A 49 -10.43 -10.19 17.57
CA GLN A 49 -9.54 -9.31 16.82
C GLN A 49 -8.77 -10.06 15.73
N THR A 50 -8.29 -11.27 16.01
CA THR A 50 -7.61 -12.11 15.02
C THR A 50 -8.54 -12.46 13.86
N ASN A 51 -9.80 -12.80 14.13
CA ASN A 51 -10.79 -13.08 13.08
C ASN A 51 -11.09 -11.83 12.25
N GLU A 52 -11.32 -10.67 12.88
CA GLU A 52 -11.54 -9.41 12.17
C GLU A 52 -10.35 -9.01 11.28
N LEU A 53 -9.11 -9.24 11.76
CA LEU A 53 -7.90 -8.99 10.98
C LEU A 53 -7.79 -9.95 9.79
N LYS A 54 -8.14 -11.23 9.98
CA LYS A 54 -8.17 -12.22 8.90
C LYS A 54 -9.14 -11.81 7.80
N ASP A 55 -10.35 -11.39 8.18
CA ASP A 55 -11.38 -10.95 7.22
C ASP A 55 -10.94 -9.70 6.46
N LYS A 56 -10.35 -8.72 7.16
CA LYS A 56 -9.77 -7.52 6.52
C LYS A 56 -8.63 -7.88 5.57
N SER A 57 -7.78 -8.85 5.93
CA SER A 57 -6.69 -9.33 5.09
C SER A 57 -7.22 -9.95 3.79
N LEU A 58 -8.21 -10.83 3.88
CA LEU A 58 -8.87 -11.44 2.71
C LEU A 58 -9.53 -10.39 1.80
N ALA A 59 -10.17 -9.38 2.40
CA ALA A 59 -10.76 -8.28 1.64
C ALA A 59 -9.70 -7.42 0.91
N ILE A 60 -8.54 -7.20 1.53
CA ILE A 60 -7.41 -6.50 0.89
C ILE A 60 -6.85 -7.33 -0.26
N GLU A 61 -6.65 -8.63 -0.06
CA GLU A 61 -6.17 -9.54 -1.11
C GLU A 61 -7.09 -9.53 -2.34
N ALA A 62 -8.40 -9.60 -2.12
CA ALA A 62 -9.39 -9.49 -3.19
C ALA A 62 -9.31 -8.16 -3.94
N LYS A 63 -9.13 -7.03 -3.22
CA LYS A 63 -8.96 -5.70 -3.84
C LYS A 63 -7.67 -5.61 -4.64
N ILE A 64 -6.56 -6.17 -4.15
CA ILE A 64 -5.29 -6.21 -4.87
C ILE A 64 -5.46 -6.98 -6.17
N LYS A 65 -6.12 -8.15 -6.14
CA LYS A 65 -6.38 -8.93 -7.35
C LYS A 65 -7.17 -8.13 -8.40
N ILE A 66 -8.24 -7.45 -7.97
CA ILE A 66 -9.04 -6.58 -8.85
C ILE A 66 -8.19 -5.43 -9.42
N MET A 67 -7.28 -4.85 -8.62
CA MET A 67 -6.37 -3.81 -9.08
C MET A 67 -5.39 -4.34 -10.12
N SER A 68 -4.79 -5.52 -9.91
CA SER A 68 -3.93 -6.17 -10.90
C SER A 68 -4.67 -6.40 -12.23
N GLU A 69 -5.87 -6.96 -12.19
CA GLU A 69 -6.68 -7.17 -13.40
C GLU A 69 -7.01 -5.84 -14.14
N LYS A 70 -7.17 -4.73 -13.41
CA LYS A 70 -7.35 -3.40 -14.01
C LYS A 70 -6.06 -2.87 -14.62
N LEU A 71 -4.92 -3.09 -13.98
CA LEU A 71 -3.61 -2.68 -14.50
C LEU A 71 -3.29 -3.44 -15.80
N ASP A 72 -3.53 -4.74 -15.85
CA ASP A 72 -3.34 -5.53 -17.07
C ASP A 72 -4.18 -4.98 -18.23
N LYS A 73 -5.43 -4.58 -17.95
CA LYS A 73 -6.29 -3.95 -18.97
C LYS A 73 -5.74 -2.60 -19.45
N ILE A 74 -5.20 -1.80 -18.55
CA ILE A 74 -4.57 -0.51 -18.90
C ILE A 74 -3.32 -0.74 -19.74
N GLU A 75 -2.46 -1.68 -19.36
CA GLU A 75 -1.26 -2.05 -20.11
C GLU A 75 -1.61 -2.45 -21.54
N ASN A 76 -2.58 -3.36 -21.70
CA ASN A 76 -3.09 -3.76 -23.01
C ASN A 76 -3.65 -2.57 -23.83
N LEU A 77 -4.33 -1.61 -23.20
CA LEU A 77 -4.83 -0.42 -23.89
C LEU A 77 -3.69 0.50 -24.33
N VAL A 78 -2.67 0.67 -23.48
CA VAL A 78 -1.48 1.47 -23.79
C VAL A 78 -0.70 0.84 -24.96
N GLU A 79 -0.54 -0.47 -24.98
CA GLU A 79 0.08 -1.18 -26.12
C GLU A 79 -0.68 -0.92 -27.42
N LYS A 80 -2.01 -1.09 -27.42
CA LYS A 80 -2.84 -0.81 -28.60
C LYS A 80 -2.77 0.65 -29.04
N LEU A 81 -2.74 1.59 -28.10
CA LEU A 81 -2.57 3.01 -28.42
C LEU A 81 -1.21 3.26 -29.08
N ASN A 82 -0.15 2.62 -28.57
CA ASN A 82 1.20 2.74 -29.12
C ASN A 82 1.30 2.13 -30.52
N GLU A 83 0.66 0.98 -30.77
CA GLU A 83 0.55 0.40 -32.11
C GLU A 83 -0.19 1.31 -33.07
N ASN A 84 -1.34 1.85 -32.65
CA ASN A 84 -2.11 2.77 -33.46
C ASN A 84 -1.31 4.04 -33.78
N LEU A 85 -0.55 4.59 -32.81
CA LEU A 85 0.32 5.75 -33.01
C LEU A 85 1.40 5.52 -34.06
N LYS A 86 1.91 4.29 -34.21
CA LYS A 86 2.86 3.96 -35.29
C LYS A 86 2.24 4.07 -36.68
N ASN A 87 0.92 3.85 -36.80
CA ASN A 87 0.20 3.90 -38.06
C ASN A 87 -0.23 5.32 -38.47
N TYR A 88 -0.15 6.31 -37.56
CA TYR A 88 -0.40 7.69 -37.92
C TYR A 88 0.87 8.33 -38.51
N ALA A 89 0.70 9.05 -39.63
CA ALA A 89 1.77 9.86 -40.20
C ALA A 89 2.28 10.86 -39.16
N LYS A 90 3.58 10.89 -38.94
CA LYS A 90 4.17 11.86 -38.02
C LYS A 90 3.99 13.26 -38.61
N ARG A 91 3.98 14.28 -37.75
CA ARG A 91 3.98 15.68 -38.20
C ARG A 91 5.18 16.00 -39.10
N SER A 92 6.31 15.29 -38.95
CA SER A 92 7.45 15.37 -39.86
C SER A 92 7.07 14.91 -41.27
N ASP A 93 6.40 13.77 -41.37
CA ASP A 93 6.05 13.14 -42.65
C ASP A 93 5.06 14.03 -43.42
N ILE A 94 4.12 14.67 -42.71
CA ILE A 94 3.19 15.65 -43.30
C ILE A 94 3.92 16.92 -43.76
N LYS A 95 4.91 17.40 -42.99
CA LYS A 95 5.71 18.57 -43.37
C LYS A 95 6.59 18.30 -44.58
N GLU A 96 7.22 17.13 -44.67
CA GLU A 96 7.99 16.74 -45.86
C GLU A 96 7.10 16.67 -47.09
N ILE A 97 5.87 16.14 -46.97
CA ILE A 97 4.89 16.16 -48.05
C ILE A 97 4.50 17.60 -48.41
N GLU A 98 4.27 18.49 -47.44
CA GLU A 98 4.00 19.92 -47.69
C GLU A 98 5.16 20.63 -48.40
N GLU A 99 6.40 20.39 -47.98
CA GLU A 99 7.60 20.96 -48.62
C GLU A 99 7.76 20.44 -50.04
N MET A 100 7.57 19.14 -50.26
CA MET A 100 7.61 18.53 -51.59
C MET A 100 6.52 19.10 -52.49
N PHE A 101 5.31 19.32 -51.95
CA PHE A 101 4.21 19.95 -52.68
C PHE A 101 4.50 21.43 -52.98
N SER A 102 5.15 22.14 -52.06
CA SER A 102 5.58 23.52 -52.27
C SER A 102 6.63 23.61 -53.38
N LEU A 103 7.56 22.65 -53.46
CA LEU A 103 8.55 22.53 -54.54
C LEU A 103 7.95 22.09 -55.87
N LEU A 104 6.76 21.51 -55.89
CA LEU A 104 6.06 21.11 -57.12
C LEU A 104 4.99 22.13 -57.54
N ASN A 105 4.66 23.10 -56.70
CA ASN A 105 3.62 24.07 -56.98
C ASN A 105 4.14 25.17 -57.93
N PRO A 106 3.70 25.20 -59.20
CA PRO A 106 4.19 26.16 -60.19
C PRO A 106 3.80 27.61 -59.88
N ILE A 107 2.91 27.84 -58.90
CA ILE A 107 2.51 29.17 -58.44
C ILE A 107 3.56 29.80 -57.51
N LYS A 108 4.37 28.99 -56.81
CA LYS A 108 5.39 29.46 -55.85
C LYS A 108 6.82 29.36 -56.35
N ASN A 109 7.09 28.55 -57.38
CA ASN A 109 8.43 28.42 -57.94
C ASN A 109 8.70 29.49 -58.98
N GLU A 110 9.60 30.42 -58.68
CA GLU A 110 10.34 31.15 -59.69
C GLU A 110 11.33 30.17 -60.34
N PHE A 111 10.93 29.55 -61.45
CA PHE A 111 11.81 28.68 -62.20
C PHE A 111 12.93 29.50 -62.85
N VAL A 112 14.07 29.59 -62.17
CA VAL A 112 15.28 30.17 -62.73
C VAL A 112 15.93 29.23 -63.73
N THR A 113 16.32 29.79 -64.87
CA THR A 113 17.07 29.08 -65.89
C THR A 113 18.50 28.80 -65.43
N ARG A 114 19.15 27.81 -66.05
CA ARG A 114 20.52 27.39 -65.68
C ARG A 114 21.56 28.51 -65.74
N LYS A 115 21.30 29.55 -66.56
CA LYS A 115 22.14 30.75 -66.64
C LYS A 115 21.95 31.67 -65.44
N GLU A 116 20.71 31.93 -65.05
CA GLU A 116 20.37 32.78 -63.89
C GLU A 116 20.90 32.17 -62.57
N LEU A 117 20.80 30.85 -62.42
CA LEU A 117 21.36 30.15 -61.25
C LEU A 117 22.89 30.33 -61.12
N LEU A 118 23.61 30.33 -62.24
CA LEU A 118 25.07 30.50 -62.26
C LEU A 118 25.49 31.94 -61.96
N GLU A 119 24.62 32.91 -62.22
CA GLU A 119 24.84 34.32 -61.92
C GLU A 119 24.67 34.59 -60.42
N ILE A 120 23.59 34.07 -59.82
CA ILE A 120 23.33 34.16 -58.37
C ILE A 120 24.45 33.52 -57.55
N LEU A 121 24.91 32.32 -57.95
CA LEU A 121 26.03 31.62 -57.27
C LEU A 121 27.38 32.34 -57.40
N ARG A 122 27.55 33.23 -58.37
CA ARG A 122 28.74 34.07 -58.51
C ARG A 122 28.66 35.29 -57.60
N GLU A 123 27.48 35.89 -57.46
CA GLU A 123 27.25 37.04 -56.57
C GLU A 123 27.40 36.65 -55.09
N GLU A 124 26.93 35.47 -54.67
CA GLU A 124 27.05 34.97 -53.29
C GLU A 124 28.49 34.64 -52.83
N LYS A 125 29.45 34.55 -53.77
CA LYS A 125 30.87 34.26 -53.46
C LYS A 125 31.78 35.49 -53.40
N THR A 126 31.20 36.70 -53.45
CA THR A 126 31.88 37.99 -53.29
C THR A 126 31.55 38.58 -51.93
#